data_AF-A0A0D0DXE3-F1
#
_entry.id   AF-A0A0D0DXE3-F1
#
_cell.length_a   1.000
_cell.length_b   1.000
_cell.length_c   1.000
_cell.angle_alpha   90.00
_cell.angle_beta   90.00
_cell.angle_gamma   90.00
#
_symmetry.space_group_name_H-M   'P 1'
#
loop_
_entity.id
_entity.type
_entity.pdbx_description
1 polymer ?
#
loop_
_entity_poly.entity_id
_entity_poly.type
_entity_poly.pdbx_seq_one_letter_code
_entity_poly.pdbx_strand_id
1 'polypeptide(L)' 'APPDHGLTTKQTSRKKKDKFYITIGFACNANGSEKLEPFFVGKAKKQGLEECGFFYHHNKKAWMTADLFDE' A
#
# COMPACT_ATOMS: atom_id res chain seq x y z
N ALA A 1 -27.20 -2.37 11.87
CA ALA A 1 -25.79 -1.94 11.72
C ALA A 1 -25.76 -0.53 11.14
N PRO A 2 -24.85 0.38 11.56
CA PRO A 2 -24.78 1.70 10.96
C PRO A 2 -24.35 1.59 9.48
N PRO A 3 -24.88 2.43 8.58
CA PRO A 3 -24.58 2.35 7.15
C PRO A 3 -23.11 2.69 6.87
N ASP A 4 -22.43 1.85 6.08
CA ASP A 4 -21.01 1.99 5.72
C ASP A 4 -20.78 3.10 4.68
N HIS A 5 -21.84 3.46 3.93
CA HIS A 5 -21.83 4.54 2.95
C HIS A 5 -23.13 5.35 2.99
N GLY A 6 -23.00 6.66 2.92
CA GLY A 6 -24.10 7.57 2.65
C GLY A 6 -23.55 8.92 2.25
N LEU A 7 -23.98 9.42 1.09
CA LEU A 7 -24.03 10.85 0.80
C LEU A 7 -24.98 11.46 1.84
N THR A 8 -24.49 11.65 3.05
CA THR A 8 -25.28 12.16 4.16
C THR A 8 -25.14 13.67 4.18
N THR A 9 -26.28 14.36 4.15
CA THR A 9 -26.36 15.82 4.28
C THR A 9 -26.31 16.27 5.74
N LYS A 10 -26.30 15.32 6.70
CA LYS A 10 -26.26 15.59 8.14
C LYS A 10 -25.00 15.00 8.76
N GLN A 11 -24.32 15.79 9.58
CA GLN A 11 -23.13 15.33 10.30
C GLN A 11 -23.52 14.25 11.31
N THR A 12 -23.17 13.00 11.03
CA THR A 12 -23.29 11.87 11.97
C THR A 12 -21.92 11.60 12.58
N SER A 13 -21.88 11.02 13.79
CA SER A 13 -20.63 10.55 14.41
C SER A 13 -20.05 9.41 13.60
N ARG A 14 -19.27 9.78 12.57
CA ARG A 14 -18.70 8.86 11.60
C ARG A 14 -17.81 7.85 12.32
N LYS A 15 -18.17 6.57 12.29
CA LYS A 15 -17.21 5.49 12.58
C LYS A 15 -16.32 5.32 11.37
N LYS A 16 -15.12 5.95 11.39
CA LYS A 16 -14.10 5.70 10.36
C LYS A 16 -13.59 4.27 10.58
N LYS A 17 -14.01 3.35 9.72
CA LYS A 17 -13.46 2.00 9.70
C LYS A 17 -11.96 2.08 9.42
N ASP A 18 -11.18 1.24 10.12
CA ASP A 18 -9.76 1.11 9.83
C ASP A 18 -9.60 0.70 8.36
N LYS A 19 -8.84 1.48 7.59
CA LYS A 19 -8.59 1.18 6.18
C LYS A 19 -7.27 0.43 6.11
N PHE A 20 -7.34 -0.78 5.57
CA PHE A 20 -6.18 -1.57 5.22
C PHE A 20 -5.59 -1.05 3.90
N TYR A 21 -4.28 -0.83 3.88
CA TYR A 21 -3.55 -0.34 2.71
C TYR A 21 -2.37 -1.27 2.42
N ILE A 22 -2.15 -1.53 1.13
CA ILE A 22 -0.91 -2.07 0.57
C ILE A 22 -0.47 -1.06 -0.48
N THR A 23 0.78 -0.63 -0.42
CA THR A 23 1.39 0.24 -1.43
C THR A 23 2.16 -0.61 -2.42
N ILE A 24 2.04 -0.30 -3.71
CA ILE A 24 2.78 -0.96 -4.79
C ILE A 24 3.58 0.11 -5.51
N GLY A 25 4.90 -0.07 -5.55
CA GLY A 25 5.82 0.81 -6.28
C GLY A 25 5.99 0.32 -7.71
N PHE A 26 5.86 1.24 -8.68
CA PHE A 26 6.21 0.99 -10.07
C PHE A 26 7.22 2.06 -10.49
N ALA A 27 8.28 1.62 -11.17
CA ALA A 27 9.30 2.52 -11.69
C ALA A 27 9.63 2.13 -13.13
N CYS A 28 9.67 3.13 -14.00
CA CYS A 28 9.89 2.94 -15.42
C CYS A 28 10.52 4.21 -16.02
N ASN A 29 11.39 4.06 -17.02
CA ASN A 29 11.91 5.20 -17.75
C ASN A 29 10.82 5.86 -18.61
N ALA A 30 11.06 7.10 -19.05
CA ALA A 30 10.04 7.91 -19.74
C ALA A 30 9.46 7.23 -21.00
N ASN A 31 10.25 6.38 -21.67
CA ASN A 31 9.85 5.69 -22.88
C ASN A 31 9.28 4.27 -22.64
N GLY A 32 9.25 3.78 -21.41
CA GLY A 32 8.68 2.46 -21.14
C GLY A 32 9.60 1.27 -21.39
N SER A 33 10.85 1.49 -21.85
CA SER A 33 11.75 0.41 -22.28
C SER A 33 12.42 -0.29 -21.11
N GLU A 34 12.67 0.43 -20.02
CA GLU A 34 13.28 -0.11 -18.81
C GLU A 34 12.24 -0.04 -17.70
N LYS A 35 11.87 -1.20 -17.17
CA LYS A 35 10.88 -1.35 -16.11
C LYS A 35 11.56 -2.06 -14.94
N LEU A 36 11.49 -1.46 -13.77
CA LEU A 36 11.88 -2.14 -12.55
C LEU A 36 10.75 -3.06 -12.08
N GLU A 37 11.12 -4.11 -11.37
CA GLU A 37 10.15 -5.03 -10.79
C GLU A 37 9.28 -4.29 -9.75
N PRO A 38 7.96 -4.53 -9.75
CA PRO A 38 7.09 -3.92 -8.76
C PRO A 38 7.45 -4.44 -7.36
N PHE A 39 7.53 -3.52 -6.40
CA PHE A 39 7.71 -3.88 -5.00
C PHE A 39 6.48 -3.50 -4.17
N PHE A 40 6.30 -4.21 -3.07
CA PHE A 40 5.10 -4.14 -2.24
C PHE A 40 5.47 -3.65 -0.84
N VAL A 41 4.66 -2.76 -0.27
CA VAL A 41 4.81 -2.31 1.11
C VAL A 41 3.51 -2.52 1.86
N GLY A 42 3.55 -3.29 2.94
CA GLY A 42 2.41 -3.47 3.83
C GLY A 42 2.70 -3.16 5.29
N LYS A 43 1.69 -3.36 6.13
CA LYS A 43 1.78 -3.05 7.57
C LYS A 43 2.42 -4.17 8.39
N ALA A 44 2.17 -5.41 8.00
CA ALA A 44 2.63 -6.59 8.71
C ALA A 44 3.79 -7.24 7.96
N LYS A 45 4.76 -7.78 8.69
CA LYS A 45 5.78 -8.64 8.10
C LYS A 45 5.10 -9.91 7.59
N LYS A 46 5.27 -10.22 6.30
CA LYS A 46 4.83 -11.49 5.70
C LYS A 46 6.06 -12.32 5.36
N GLN A 47 5.97 -13.62 5.61
CA GLN A 47 7.02 -14.60 5.28
C GLN A 47 6.66 -15.32 3.98
N GLY A 48 7.66 -15.79 3.24
CA GLY A 48 7.50 -16.58 2.01
C GLY A 48 7.07 -15.81 0.76
N LEU A 49 6.98 -14.47 0.82
CA LEU A 49 6.72 -13.67 -0.38
C LEU A 49 7.94 -13.62 -1.32
N GLU A 50 9.14 -13.57 -0.75
CA GLU A 50 10.39 -13.60 -1.51
C GLU A 50 10.55 -14.94 -2.26
N GLU A 51 10.15 -16.05 -1.63
CA GLU A 51 10.12 -17.39 -2.25
C GLU A 51 9.12 -17.47 -3.41
N CYS A 52 8.12 -16.58 -3.44
CA CYS A 52 7.15 -16.43 -4.51
C CYS A 52 7.57 -15.36 -5.55
N GLY A 53 8.77 -14.79 -5.44
CA GLY A 53 9.27 -13.75 -6.33
C GLY A 53 8.71 -12.34 -6.08
N PHE A 54 8.13 -12.09 -4.91
CA PHE A 54 7.63 -10.77 -4.54
C PHE A 54 8.63 -10.02 -3.66
N PHE A 55 9.11 -8.87 -4.12
CA PHE A 55 9.83 -7.91 -3.30
C PHE A 55 8.87 -7.23 -2.32
N TYR A 56 8.98 -7.57 -1.02
CA TYR A 56 8.04 -7.13 0.01
C TYR A 56 8.73 -6.45 1.19
N HIS A 57 8.37 -5.20 1.45
CA HIS A 57 8.76 -4.45 2.63
C HIS A 57 7.57 -4.28 3.59
N HIS A 58 7.88 -4.01 4.86
CA HIS A 58 6.87 -3.74 5.87
C HIS A 58 7.22 -2.50 6.70
N ASN A 59 6.24 -1.63 6.93
CA ASN A 59 6.36 -0.54 7.89
C ASN A 59 5.01 -0.21 8.53
N LYS A 60 5.00 0.49 9.68
CA LYS A 60 3.77 0.74 10.46
C LYS A 60 2.66 1.46 9.68
N LYS A 61 3.00 2.19 8.61
CA LYS A 61 2.07 3.01 7.83
C LYS A 61 1.67 2.38 6.50
N ALA A 62 2.33 1.28 6.08
CA ALA A 62 2.25 0.71 4.73
C ALA A 62 2.47 1.76 3.62
N TRP A 63 3.47 2.63 3.79
CA TRP A 63 3.72 3.79 2.91
C TRP A 63 5.12 3.77 2.32
N MET A 64 5.33 4.45 1.18
CA MET A 64 6.66 4.63 0.60
C MET A 64 7.53 5.51 1.50
N THR A 65 8.74 5.04 1.79
CA THR A 65 9.78 5.75 2.53
C THR A 65 11.01 5.90 1.64
N ALA A 66 11.78 6.99 1.83
CA ALA A 66 12.98 7.25 1.04
C ALA A 66 14.02 6.13 1.17
N ASP A 67 14.08 5.48 2.34
CA ASP A 67 14.98 4.35 2.60
C ASP A 67 14.74 3.15 1.66
N LEU A 68 13.56 3.03 1.04
CA LEU A 68 13.27 1.97 0.05
C LEU A 68 13.93 2.21 -1.31
N PHE A 69 14.42 3.43 -1.56
CA PHE A 69 15.06 3.81 -2.82
C PHE A 69 16.58 3.89 -2.73
N ASP A 70 17.14 3.73 -1.53
CA ASP A 70 18.58 3.79 -1.23
C ASP A 70 19.18 2.39 -0.96
N GLU A 71 18.37 1.33 -1.06
CA GLU A 71 18.77 -0.08 -0.83
C GLU A 71 19.55 -0.69 -2.00
#